data_AF-A0A661QMA9-F1
#
_entry.id   AF-A0A661QMA9-F1
#
_cell.length_a   1.000
_cell.length_b   1.000
_cell.length_c   1.000
_cell.angle_alpha   90.00
_cell.angle_beta   90.00
_cell.angle_gamma   90.00
#
_symmetry.space_group_name_H-M   'P 1'
#
loop_
_entity.id
_entity.type
_entity.pdbx_description
1 polymer ?
#
loop_
_entity_poly.entity_id
_entity_poly.type
_entity_poly.pdbx_seq_one_letter_code
_entity_poly.pdbx_strand_id
1 'polypeptide(L)'
;MDYEQEVDMAPGGIPAVKVVEKLGIPVNMVEAVFRNGKVINIYDMVYPGDRIGLFPFGTPGPYRVFLGMLRENTKRKEFEKRVKKGA
;
A
#
# COMPACT_ATOMS: atom_id res chain seq x y z
N MET A 1 -16.22 -15.55 -8.72
CA MET A 1 -16.22 -14.19 -8.14
C MET A 1 -14.80 -13.72 -8.32
N ASP A 2 -14.59 -12.77 -9.22
CA ASP A 2 -13.24 -12.39 -9.61
C ASP A 2 -12.71 -11.42 -8.55
N TYR A 3 -11.67 -11.84 -7.82
CA TYR A 3 -10.99 -11.03 -6.80
C TYR A 3 -9.86 -10.19 -7.41
N GLU A 4 -9.71 -10.25 -8.73
CA GLU A 4 -8.60 -9.67 -9.47
C GLU A 4 -9.12 -8.51 -10.32
N GLN A 5 -8.39 -7.40 -10.28
CA GLN A 5 -8.66 -6.23 -11.11
C GLN A 5 -7.36 -5.75 -11.74
N GLU A 6 -7.39 -5.58 -13.05
CA GLU A 6 -6.28 -4.98 -13.79
C GLU A 6 -6.33 -3.46 -13.69
N VAL A 7 -5.16 -2.84 -13.54
CA VAL A 7 -5.02 -1.39 -13.43
C VAL A 7 -3.97 -0.93 -14.41
N ASP A 8 -4.39 -0.16 -15.41
CA ASP A 8 -3.49 0.46 -16.36
C ASP A 8 -2.64 1.56 -15.70
N MET A 9 -1.33 1.47 -15.93
CA MET A 9 -0.34 2.45 -15.48
C MET A 9 0.80 2.59 -16.48
N ALA A 10 1.50 3.72 -16.43
CA ALA A 10 2.63 4.00 -17.30
C ALA A 10 3.84 3.08 -16.99
N PRO A 11 4.76 2.85 -17.94
CA PRO A 11 5.94 1.99 -17.74
C PRO A 11 6.86 2.41 -16.58
N GLY A 12 6.87 3.70 -16.23
CA GLY A 12 7.63 4.22 -15.09
C GLY A 12 7.09 3.82 -13.71
N GLY A 13 5.96 3.11 -13.67
CA GLY A 13 5.27 2.76 -12.44
C GLY A 13 4.57 3.96 -11.79
N ILE A 14 3.86 3.68 -10.70
CA ILE A 14 3.23 4.70 -9.86
C ILE A 14 3.37 4.30 -8.38
N PRO A 15 3.27 5.24 -7.43
CA PRO A 15 3.15 4.89 -6.01
C PRO A 15 1.90 4.04 -5.77
N ALA A 16 1.97 3.06 -4.86
CA ALA A 16 0.84 2.17 -4.58
C ALA A 16 -0.43 2.94 -4.14
N VAL A 17 -0.29 4.08 -3.46
CA VAL A 17 -1.41 4.96 -3.10
C VAL A 17 -2.20 5.42 -4.32
N LYS A 18 -1.56 5.62 -5.48
CA LYS A 18 -2.24 6.00 -6.72
C LYS A 18 -3.04 4.85 -7.31
N VAL A 19 -2.62 3.60 -7.11
CA VAL A 19 -3.44 2.43 -7.45
C VAL A 19 -4.69 2.41 -6.55
N VAL A 20 -4.53 2.59 -5.24
CA VAL A 20 -5.66 2.64 -4.29
C VAL A 20 -6.67 3.72 -4.66
N GLU A 21 -6.21 4.92 -5.00
CA GLU A 21 -7.05 6.03 -5.49
C GLU A 21 -7.76 5.69 -6.81
N LYS A 22 -7.05 5.09 -7.79
CA LYS A 22 -7.64 4.66 -9.07
C LYS A 22 -8.75 3.62 -8.89
N LEU A 23 -8.62 2.76 -7.88
CA LEU A 23 -9.63 1.76 -7.52
C LEU A 23 -10.82 2.37 -6.75
N GLY A 24 -10.80 3.68 -6.46
CA GLY A 24 -11.85 4.35 -5.70
C GLY A 24 -11.90 3.96 -4.22
N ILE A 25 -10.85 3.33 -3.70
CA ILE A 25 -10.78 2.87 -2.31
C ILE A 25 -10.25 4.02 -1.44
N PRO A 26 -10.92 4.36 -0.33
CA PRO A 26 -10.40 5.34 0.61
C PRO A 26 -9.04 4.89 1.19
N VAL A 27 -8.01 5.73 1.06
CA VAL A 27 -6.64 5.42 1.50
C VAL A 27 -6.55 5.16 3.01
N ASN A 28 -7.47 5.71 3.79
CA ASN A 28 -7.58 5.47 5.24
C ASN A 28 -8.21 4.10 5.59
N MET A 29 -8.75 3.37 4.63
CA MET A 29 -9.22 2.00 4.82
C MET A 29 -8.13 0.95 4.55
N VAL A 30 -7.01 1.35 3.92
CA VAL A 30 -5.89 0.46 3.60
C VAL A 30 -4.81 0.57 4.67
N GLU A 31 -4.58 -0.53 5.38
CA GLU A 31 -3.50 -0.67 6.35
C GLU A 31 -2.18 -1.02 5.66
N ALA A 32 -2.19 -1.96 4.71
CA ALA A 32 -0.98 -2.44 4.07
C ALA A 32 -1.20 -2.80 2.60
N VAL A 33 -0.10 -2.77 1.86
CA VAL A 33 -0.02 -3.18 0.46
C VAL A 33 0.95 -4.35 0.36
N PHE A 34 0.50 -5.46 -0.20
CA PHE A 34 1.32 -6.59 -0.58
C PHE A 34 1.69 -6.45 -2.04
N ARG A 35 2.98 -6.43 -2.36
CA ARG A 35 3.50 -6.50 -3.72
C ARG A 35 4.25 -7.82 -3.89
N ASN A 36 3.73 -8.72 -4.72
CA ASN A 36 4.32 -10.04 -4.98
C ASN A 36 4.65 -10.80 -3.67
N GLY A 37 3.71 -10.78 -2.71
CA GLY A 37 3.83 -11.48 -1.42
C GLY A 37 4.67 -10.76 -0.36
N LYS A 38 5.16 -9.55 -0.61
CA LYS A 38 5.91 -8.74 0.38
C LYS A 38 5.14 -7.48 0.74
N VAL A 39 5.09 -7.15 2.04
CA VAL A 39 4.51 -5.87 2.48
C VAL A 39 5.45 -4.73 2.12
N ILE A 40 4.89 -3.71 1.45
CA ILE A 40 5.55 -2.47 1.08
C ILE A 40 4.85 -1.27 1.74
N ASN A 41 5.51 -0.12 1.77
CA ASN A 41 4.85 1.11 2.14
C ASN A 41 3.87 1.54 1.05
N ILE A 42 2.75 2.15 1.42
CA ILE A 42 1.75 2.64 0.44
C ILE A 42 2.30 3.75 -0.47
N TYR A 43 3.39 4.42 -0.07
CA TYR A 43 4.09 5.41 -0.89
C TYR A 43 5.22 4.80 -1.75
N ASP A 44 5.51 3.51 -1.63
CA ASP A 44 6.50 2.84 -2.49
C ASP A 44 5.93 2.62 -3.91
N MET A 45 6.84 2.56 -4.89
CA MET A 45 6.51 2.36 -6.30
C MET A 45 6.05 0.93 -6.59
N VAL A 46 5.06 0.82 -7.47
CA VAL A 46 4.60 -0.43 -8.11
C VAL A 46 4.69 -0.27 -9.63
N TYR A 47 4.90 -1.38 -10.32
CA TYR A 47 5.19 -1.42 -11.75
C TYR A 47 4.24 -2.37 -12.50
N PRO A 48 4.11 -2.21 -13.82
CA PRO A 48 3.39 -3.18 -14.65
C PRO A 48 3.88 -4.62 -14.40
N GLY A 49 2.94 -5.54 -14.20
CA GLY A 49 3.20 -6.95 -13.88
C GLY A 49 3.29 -7.27 -12.38
N ASP A 50 3.34 -6.27 -11.50
CA ASP A 50 3.23 -6.51 -10.06
C ASP A 50 1.82 -6.99 -9.68
N ARG A 51 1.76 -8.03 -8.84
CA ARG A 51 0.51 -8.46 -8.19
C ARG A 51 0.37 -7.75 -6.86
N ILE A 52 -0.72 -7.01 -6.70
CA ILE A 52 -0.97 -6.18 -5.53
C ILE A 52 -2.15 -6.72 -4.72
N GLY A 53 -1.95 -6.90 -3.42
CA GLY A 53 -3.02 -7.16 -2.45
C GLY A 53 -3.19 -5.97 -1.50
N LEU A 54 -4.42 -5.52 -1.31
CA LEU A 54 -4.75 -4.45 -0.35
C LEU A 54 -5.35 -5.06 0.92
N PHE A 55 -4.81 -4.70 2.07
CA PHE A 55 -5.27 -5.21 3.36
C PHE A 55 -5.94 -4.12 4.20
N PRO A 56 -7.14 -4.37 4.76
CA PRO A 56 -7.79 -3.43 5.67
C PRO A 56 -7.15 -3.47 7.06
N PHE A 57 -7.51 -2.47 7.87
CA PHE A 57 -7.20 -2.49 9.30
C PHE A 57 -7.91 -3.64 10.01
N GLY A 58 -7.25 -4.22 11.02
CA GLY A 58 -7.82 -5.30 11.86
C GLY A 58 -7.06 -6.62 11.78
N THR A 59 -5.95 -6.68 11.05
CA THR A 59 -5.06 -7.85 11.03
C THR A 59 -4.58 -8.16 12.46
N PRO A 60 -4.64 -9.41 12.96
CA PRO A 60 -4.22 -9.71 14.34
C PRO A 60 -2.74 -9.35 14.59
N GLY A 61 -2.46 -8.89 15.81
CA GLY A 61 -1.17 -8.31 16.21
C GLY A 61 0.06 -9.12 15.81
N PRO A 62 0.14 -10.43 16.10
CA PRO A 62 1.31 -11.24 15.73
C PRO A 62 1.60 -11.23 14.23
N TYR A 63 0.56 -11.33 13.39
CA TYR A 63 0.73 -11.31 11.94
C TYR A 63 1.18 -9.94 11.42
N ARG A 64 0.70 -8.84 12.02
CA ARG A 64 1.16 -7.48 11.67
C ARG A 64 2.66 -7.29 11.91
N VAL A 65 3.20 -7.96 12.93
CA VAL A 65 4.64 -7.99 13.21
C VAL A 65 5.36 -8.84 12.16
N PHE A 66 4.97 -10.12 12.02
CA PHE A 66 5.66 -11.09 11.17
C PHE A 66 5.65 -10.70 9.68
N LEU A 67 4.55 -10.14 9.19
CA LEU A 67 4.41 -9.69 7.81
C LEU A 67 5.11 -8.36 7.55
N GLY A 68 5.56 -7.65 8.59
CA GLY A 68 6.23 -6.35 8.47
C GLY A 68 5.29 -5.14 8.35
N MET A 69 3.98 -5.32 8.56
CA MET A 69 3.00 -4.22 8.48
C MET A 69 3.28 -3.14 9.52
N LEU A 70 3.69 -3.51 10.74
CA LEU A 70 4.06 -2.51 11.76
C LEU A 70 5.25 -1.65 11.33
N ARG A 71 6.27 -2.26 10.71
CA ARG A 71 7.46 -1.55 10.22
C ARG A 71 7.08 -0.54 9.14
N GLU A 72 6.29 -0.97 8.15
CA GLU A 72 5.87 -0.08 7.07
C GLU A 72 4.89 1.01 7.54
N ASN A 73 4.03 0.72 8.52
CA ASN A 73 3.16 1.72 9.16
C ASN A 73 3.93 2.80 9.92
N THR A 74 5.02 2.42 10.61
CA THR A 74 5.90 3.42 11.25
C THR A 74 6.52 4.35 10.20
N LYS A 75 7.08 3.80 9.12
CA LYS A 75 7.62 4.61 8.01
C LYS A 75 6.56 5.50 7.36
N ARG A 76 5.33 5.01 7.17
CA ARG A 76 4.20 5.78 6.64
C ARG A 76 3.94 7.01 7.51
N LYS A 77 3.82 6.81 8.83
CA LYS A 77 3.62 7.92 9.79
C LYS A 77 4.75 8.93 9.76
N GLU A 78 6.00 8.48 9.64
CA GLU A 78 7.16 9.37 9.53
C GLU A 78 7.13 10.19 8.25
N PHE A 79 6.82 9.58 7.11
CA PHE A 79 6.67 10.26 5.83
C PHE A 79 5.56 11.33 5.88
N GLU A 80 4.36 10.96 6.33
CA GLU A 80 3.22 11.88 6.44
C GLU A 80 3.52 13.06 7.38
N LYS A 81 4.25 12.81 8.48
CA LYS A 81 4.71 13.89 9.39
C LYS A 81 5.68 14.85 8.70
N ARG A 82 6.59 14.36 7.85
CA ARG A 82 7.53 15.20 7.11
C ARG A 82 6.80 16.07 6.10
N VAL A 83 5.87 15.50 5.34
CA VAL A 83 5.04 16.23 4.37
C VAL A 83 4.24 17.35 5.06
N LYS A 84 3.61 17.07 6.22
CA LYS A 84 2.86 18.07 6.98
C LYS A 84 3.69 19.19 7.59
N LYS A 85 4.99 18.98 7.83
CA LYS A 85 5.90 19.99 8.39
C LYS A 85 6.49 20.92 7.33
N GLY A 86 6.51 20.49 6.07
CA GLY A 86 7.00 21.29 4.94
C GLY A 86 5.90 21.95 4.12
N ALA A 87 4.64 21.80 4.52
CA ALA A 87 3.45 22.40 3.90
C ALA A 87 2.94 23.59 4.71
#